data_AF-A0A8T0MQA8-F1
#
_entry.id   AF-A0A8T0MQA8-F1
#
_cell.length_a   1.000
_cell.length_b   1.000
_cell.length_c   1.000
_cell.angle_alpha   90.00
_cell.angle_beta   90.00
_cell.angle_gamma   90.00
#
_symmetry.space_group_name_H-M   'P 1'
#
loop_
_entity.id
_entity.type
_entity.pdbx_description
1 polymer ?
#
loop_
_entity_poly.entity_id
_entity_poly.type
_entity_poly.pdbx_seq_one_letter_code
_entity_poly.pdbx_strand_id
1 'polypeptide(L)'
;MAAEPKILELSNGRITARIASWGATITSLLVPDAHGNVADVVLGFDELEPYMKGISPYFGCIVGRVANRIKDGKFALNGAEYSLPINNGPNSLHGGLKGFDKVVWEVVEHKDGECPSITFRYHSKDGEEGYPGDVTVRATYSLPEATTLRLDMEATPHDKATPISLAQHTPEATTLVTS
;
A
#
# COMPACT_ATOMS: atom_id res chain seq x y z
N MET A 1 -10.29 -19.43 -6.29
CA MET A 1 -10.81 -18.21 -6.94
C MET A 1 -10.04 -17.04 -6.36
N ALA A 2 -9.54 -16.11 -7.18
CA ALA A 2 -8.88 -14.91 -6.65
C ALA A 2 -9.92 -14.10 -5.85
N ALA A 3 -9.54 -13.57 -4.69
CA ALA A 3 -10.43 -12.73 -3.91
C ALA A 3 -10.78 -11.47 -4.72
N GLU A 4 -12.05 -11.07 -4.70
CA GLU A 4 -12.47 -9.82 -5.33
C GLU A 4 -11.98 -8.62 -4.49
N PRO A 5 -11.49 -7.55 -5.14
CA PRO A 5 -11.08 -6.35 -4.42
C PRO A 5 -12.29 -5.69 -3.76
N LYS A 6 -12.11 -5.17 -2.55
CA LYS A 6 -13.16 -4.52 -1.76
C LYS A 6 -12.58 -3.37 -0.94
N ILE A 7 -13.42 -2.39 -0.60
CA ILE A 7 -13.08 -1.31 0.33
C ILE A 7 -13.59 -1.70 1.71
N LEU A 8 -12.73 -1.58 2.72
CA LEU A 8 -13.04 -1.82 4.12
C LEU A 8 -12.94 -0.51 4.90
N GLU A 9 -13.75 -0.37 5.94
CA GLU A 9 -13.76 0.80 6.81
C GLU A 9 -13.13 0.48 8.17
N LEU A 10 -12.42 1.47 8.70
CA LEU A 10 -11.85 1.49 10.03
C LEU A 10 -12.28 2.78 10.73
N SER A 11 -12.94 2.69 11.88
CA SER A 11 -13.37 3.86 12.64
C SER A 11 -13.18 3.67 14.14
N ASN A 12 -12.62 4.67 14.81
CA ASN A 12 -12.55 4.75 16.27
C ASN A 12 -13.59 5.74 16.84
N GLY A 13 -14.56 6.15 16.02
CA GLY A 13 -15.58 7.14 16.37
C GLY A 13 -15.14 8.60 16.27
N ARG A 14 -13.84 8.89 16.08
CA ARG A 14 -13.33 10.24 15.85
C ARG A 14 -12.77 10.44 14.44
N ILE A 15 -11.98 9.48 13.95
CA ILE A 15 -11.53 9.44 12.56
C ILE A 15 -12.01 8.16 11.91
N THR A 16 -12.22 8.23 10.59
CA THR A 16 -12.62 7.08 9.78
C THR A 16 -11.69 6.96 8.58
N ALA A 17 -11.07 5.79 8.41
CA ALA A 17 -10.24 5.46 7.27
C ALA A 17 -10.94 4.42 6.40
N ARG A 18 -10.91 4.59 5.08
CA ARG A 18 -11.31 3.56 4.12
C ARG A 18 -10.07 3.00 3.44
N ILE A 19 -9.90 1.69 3.49
CA ILE A 19 -8.75 0.98 2.91
C ILE A 19 -9.25 -0.09 1.94
N ALA A 20 -8.80 -0.03 0.69
CA ALA A 20 -9.05 -1.04 -0.32
C ALA A 20 -8.08 -2.22 -0.21
N SER A 21 -8.57 -3.44 -0.40
CA SER A 21 -7.71 -4.62 -0.54
C SER A 21 -6.90 -4.63 -1.84
N TRP A 22 -7.27 -3.81 -2.84
CA TRP A 22 -6.42 -3.54 -3.99
C TRP A 22 -5.25 -2.63 -3.57
N GLY A 23 -4.03 -3.14 -3.66
CA GLY A 23 -2.82 -2.39 -3.28
C GLY A 23 -2.71 -2.01 -1.81
N ALA A 24 -3.56 -2.56 -0.93
CA ALA A 24 -3.72 -2.13 0.46
C ALA A 24 -3.89 -0.59 0.56
N THR A 25 -4.72 -0.03 -0.31
CA THR A 25 -4.77 1.40 -0.66
C THR A 25 -5.64 2.19 0.31
N ILE A 26 -5.13 3.26 0.90
CA ILE A 26 -5.95 4.26 1.60
C ILE A 26 -6.76 5.02 0.55
N THR A 27 -8.09 4.88 0.57
CA THR A 27 -8.98 5.58 -0.36
C THR A 27 -9.61 6.84 0.21
N SER A 28 -9.68 6.95 1.54
CA SER A 28 -10.25 8.09 2.27
C SER A 28 -9.75 8.10 3.71
N LEU A 29 -9.56 9.30 4.27
CA LEU A 29 -9.24 9.52 5.68
C LEU A 29 -10.00 10.74 6.19
N LEU A 30 -11.10 10.49 6.87
CA LEU A 30 -11.97 11.51 7.44
C LEU A 30 -11.46 11.94 8.81
N VAL A 31 -11.11 13.23 8.94
CA VAL A 31 -10.55 13.81 10.17
C VAL A 31 -11.32 15.08 10.55
N PRO A 32 -11.73 15.26 11.82
CA PRO A 32 -12.32 16.51 12.28
C PRO A 32 -11.26 17.59 12.49
N ASP A 33 -11.59 18.83 12.07
CA ASP A 33 -10.82 20.02 12.39
C ASP A 33 -11.01 20.49 13.85
N ALA A 34 -10.41 21.63 14.21
CA ALA A 34 -10.52 22.20 15.56
C ALA A 34 -11.95 22.63 15.95
N HIS A 35 -12.85 22.80 14.99
CA HIS A 35 -14.26 23.14 15.19
C HIS A 35 -15.19 21.92 15.09
N GLY A 36 -14.64 20.73 14.82
CA GLY A 36 -15.38 19.49 14.65
C GLY A 36 -15.91 19.25 13.24
N ASN A 37 -15.56 20.08 12.25
CA ASN A 37 -15.93 19.83 10.86
C ASN A 37 -15.06 18.70 10.31
N VAL A 38 -15.70 17.67 9.75
CA VAL A 38 -15.01 16.50 9.19
C VAL A 38 -14.72 16.74 7.71
N ALA A 39 -13.48 16.51 7.31
CA ALA A 39 -13.05 16.55 5.91
C ALA A 39 -12.20 15.32 5.57
N ASP A 40 -12.21 14.94 4.30
CA ASP A 40 -11.26 13.96 3.78
C ASP A 40 -9.90 14.64 3.54
N VAL A 41 -8.86 14.13 4.19
CA VAL A 41 -7.52 14.76 4.15
C VAL A 41 -6.56 14.06 3.18
N VAL A 42 -7.03 13.12 2.37
CA VAL A 42 -6.23 12.43 1.36
C VAL A 42 -6.86 12.54 -0.03
N LEU A 43 -6.05 12.51 -1.10
CA LEU A 43 -6.60 12.41 -2.45
C LEU A 43 -6.87 10.94 -2.79
N GLY A 44 -8.04 10.68 -3.37
CA GLY A 44 -8.45 9.34 -3.76
C GLY A 44 -9.70 9.35 -4.63
N PHE A 45 -10.19 8.15 -4.92
CA PHE A 45 -11.47 7.89 -5.58
C PHE A 45 -12.40 7.13 -4.63
N ASP A 46 -13.71 7.35 -4.77
CA ASP A 46 -14.74 6.68 -3.96
C ASP A 46 -14.94 5.20 -4.32
N GLU A 47 -14.56 4.83 -5.55
CA GLU A 47 -14.75 3.51 -6.15
C GLU A 47 -13.41 2.85 -6.50
N LEU A 48 -13.40 1.52 -6.62
CA LEU A 48 -12.19 0.74 -6.96
C LEU A 48 -11.77 0.84 -8.42
N GLU A 49 -12.73 1.03 -9.33
CA GLU A 49 -12.48 0.96 -10.77
C GLU A 49 -11.39 1.94 -11.26
N PRO A 50 -11.36 3.22 -10.81
CA PRO A 50 -10.29 4.16 -11.14
C PRO A 50 -8.88 3.68 -10.73
N TYR A 51 -8.75 3.07 -9.54
CA TYR A 51 -7.47 2.52 -9.07
C TYR A 51 -7.01 1.35 -9.93
N MET A 52 -7.93 0.44 -10.28
CA MET A 52 -7.64 -0.73 -11.11
C MET A 52 -7.30 -0.35 -12.56
N LYS A 53 -7.89 0.74 -13.08
CA LYS A 53 -7.56 1.32 -14.38
C LYS A 53 -6.28 2.16 -14.38
N GLY A 54 -5.72 2.46 -13.21
CA GLY A 54 -4.50 3.26 -13.07
C GLY A 54 -4.70 4.74 -13.44
N ILE A 55 -5.89 5.31 -13.23
CA ILE A 55 -6.21 6.70 -13.60
C ILE A 55 -5.30 7.72 -12.87
N SER A 56 -4.91 7.43 -11.63
CA SER A 56 -3.89 8.19 -10.89
C SER A 56 -2.92 7.21 -10.25
N PRO A 57 -1.76 6.97 -10.89
CA PRO A 57 -0.80 5.98 -10.43
C PRO A 57 -0.37 6.23 -8.99
N TYR A 58 -0.34 5.16 -8.21
CA TYR A 58 0.17 5.10 -6.85
C TYR A 58 -0.61 5.88 -5.78
N PHE A 59 -1.83 6.35 -6.05
CA PHE A 59 -2.61 7.03 -5.02
C PHE A 59 -2.94 6.08 -3.87
N GLY A 60 -2.44 6.40 -2.68
CA GLY A 60 -2.80 5.74 -1.42
C GLY A 60 -2.33 4.30 -1.25
N CYS A 61 -1.75 3.68 -2.27
CA CYS A 61 -1.35 2.28 -2.26
C CYS A 61 -0.02 2.05 -1.52
N ILE A 62 0.25 0.79 -1.20
CA ILE A 62 1.57 0.32 -0.82
C ILE A 62 2.34 -0.09 -2.07
N VAL A 63 3.53 0.49 -2.26
CA VAL A 63 4.46 0.13 -3.34
C VAL A 63 5.53 -0.84 -2.84
N GLY A 64 5.87 -1.82 -3.68
CA GLY A 64 6.88 -2.85 -3.43
C GLY A 64 6.94 -3.83 -4.62
N ARG A 65 7.90 -4.75 -4.71
CA ARG A 65 8.83 -5.23 -3.67
C ARG A 65 9.93 -4.24 -3.26
N VAL A 66 10.37 -3.38 -4.18
CA VAL A 66 11.29 -2.27 -3.89
C VAL A 66 10.67 -0.95 -4.35
N ALA A 67 10.41 -0.07 -3.38
CA ALA A 67 9.94 1.28 -3.62
C ALA A 67 11.01 2.14 -4.30
N ASN A 68 10.56 3.13 -5.08
CA ASN A 68 11.39 4.00 -5.90
C ASN A 68 12.19 3.21 -6.96
N ARG A 69 13.33 3.75 -7.41
CA ARG A 69 14.03 3.30 -8.62
C ARG A 69 15.16 2.33 -8.32
N ILE A 70 15.24 1.27 -9.11
CA ILE A 70 16.46 0.48 -9.30
C ILE A 70 17.05 0.86 -10.66
N LYS A 71 18.29 1.37 -10.62
CA LYS A 71 19.02 1.85 -11.79
C LYS A 71 19.11 0.76 -12.85
N ASP A 72 18.79 1.11 -14.09
CA ASP A 72 18.86 0.20 -15.25
C ASP A 72 18.02 -1.08 -15.10
N GLY A 73 17.11 -1.13 -14.10
CA GLY A 73 16.37 -2.31 -13.71
C GLY A 73 17.25 -3.50 -13.34
N LYS A 74 18.46 -3.26 -12.84
CA LYS A 74 19.42 -4.33 -12.54
C LYS A 74 20.01 -4.18 -11.16
N PHE A 75 20.24 -5.33 -10.52
CA PHE A 75 21.00 -5.41 -9.29
C PHE A 75 21.69 -6.78 -9.22
N ALA A 76 22.74 -6.84 -8.40
CA ALA A 76 23.41 -8.10 -8.06
C ALA A 76 23.14 -8.43 -6.59
N LEU A 77 22.87 -9.70 -6.30
CA LEU A 77 22.69 -10.20 -4.95
C LEU A 77 23.33 -11.59 -4.84
N ASN A 78 24.19 -11.77 -3.84
CA ASN A 78 24.92 -13.02 -3.62
C ASN A 78 25.65 -13.56 -4.88
N GLY A 79 26.19 -12.65 -5.71
CA GLY A 79 26.92 -12.99 -6.92
C GLY A 79 26.05 -13.33 -8.14
N ALA A 80 24.72 -13.33 -8.02
CA ALA A 80 23.80 -13.48 -9.14
C ALA A 80 23.28 -12.11 -9.61
N GLU A 81 23.17 -11.93 -10.92
CA GLU A 81 22.56 -10.75 -11.54
C GLU A 81 21.07 -10.97 -11.77
N TYR A 82 20.26 -9.96 -11.43
CA TYR A 82 18.82 -9.94 -11.62
C TYR A 82 18.44 -8.79 -12.54
N SER A 83 17.48 -9.04 -13.43
CA SER A 83 16.91 -8.04 -14.33
C SER A 83 15.42 -7.87 -14.03
N LEU A 84 15.01 -6.63 -13.87
CA LEU A 84 13.67 -6.17 -13.54
C LEU A 84 13.06 -5.46 -14.75
N PRO A 85 11.72 -5.40 -14.86
CA PRO A 85 11.07 -4.64 -15.92
C PRO A 85 11.42 -3.15 -15.88
N ILE A 86 11.72 -2.59 -17.06
CA ILE A 86 11.94 -1.16 -17.26
C ILE A 86 10.60 -0.48 -17.50
N ASN A 87 9.94 -0.08 -16.41
CA ASN A 87 8.65 0.62 -16.43
C ASN A 87 8.78 2.14 -16.25
N ASN A 88 9.97 2.64 -15.90
CA ASN A 88 10.27 4.08 -15.86
C ASN A 88 11.67 4.33 -16.43
N GLY A 89 11.77 4.26 -17.77
CA GLY A 89 13.03 4.25 -18.51
C GLY A 89 14.03 5.33 -18.07
N PRO A 90 15.32 4.98 -17.88
CA PRO A 90 15.93 3.65 -18.08
C PRO A 90 15.79 2.69 -16.88
N ASN A 91 14.99 3.01 -15.86
CA ASN A 91 14.98 2.33 -14.57
C ASN A 91 13.75 1.42 -14.37
N SER A 92 13.84 0.54 -13.37
CA SER A 92 12.66 -0.10 -12.76
C SER A 92 12.18 0.76 -11.60
N LEU A 93 10.87 0.96 -11.45
CA LEU A 93 10.23 1.85 -10.47
C LEU A 93 9.12 1.11 -9.71
N HIS A 94 9.08 1.30 -8.39
CA HIS A 94 7.98 0.86 -7.51
C HIS A 94 7.61 -0.62 -7.69
N GLY A 95 8.62 -1.47 -7.79
CA GLY A 95 8.43 -2.92 -7.90
C GLY A 95 8.09 -3.45 -9.29
N GLY A 96 7.98 -2.61 -10.32
CA GLY A 96 7.84 -3.04 -11.72
C GLY A 96 6.46 -2.79 -12.35
N LEU A 97 6.09 -3.60 -13.35
CA LEU A 97 4.88 -3.43 -14.13
C LEU A 97 3.64 -3.68 -13.27
N LYS A 98 3.61 -4.80 -12.55
CA LYS A 98 2.57 -5.20 -11.61
C LYS A 98 3.13 -5.37 -10.20
N GLY A 99 3.63 -4.26 -9.63
CA GLY A 99 4.05 -4.18 -8.24
C GLY A 99 2.90 -4.37 -7.24
N PHE A 100 3.23 -4.25 -5.96
CA PHE A 100 2.29 -4.49 -4.86
C PHE A 100 1.08 -3.55 -4.86
N ASP A 101 1.15 -2.45 -5.60
CA ASP A 101 0.08 -1.48 -5.82
C ASP A 101 -1.04 -2.00 -6.75
N LYS A 102 -0.75 -3.04 -7.56
CA LYS A 102 -1.66 -3.55 -8.62
C LYS A 102 -2.09 -4.99 -8.41
N VAL A 103 -2.18 -5.40 -7.14
CA VAL A 103 -2.58 -6.75 -6.74
C VAL A 103 -3.63 -6.69 -5.65
N VAL A 104 -4.44 -7.74 -5.56
CA VAL A 104 -5.37 -7.91 -4.43
C VAL A 104 -4.61 -8.51 -3.26
N TRP A 105 -4.65 -7.81 -2.14
CA TRP A 105 -4.19 -8.30 -0.85
C TRP A 105 -5.32 -9.03 -0.13
N GLU A 106 -4.98 -10.13 0.52
CA GLU A 106 -5.92 -10.87 1.35
C GLU A 106 -6.15 -10.12 2.67
N VAL A 107 -7.41 -9.97 3.08
CA VAL A 107 -7.73 -9.49 4.43
C VAL A 107 -7.63 -10.68 5.39
N VAL A 108 -6.63 -10.67 6.27
CA VAL A 108 -6.39 -11.78 7.21
C VAL A 108 -6.91 -11.49 8.61
N GLU A 109 -7.15 -10.22 8.92
CA GLU A 109 -7.74 -9.80 10.19
C GLU A 109 -8.46 -8.46 10.01
N HIS A 110 -9.62 -8.30 10.65
CA HIS A 110 -10.37 -7.05 10.76
C HIS A 110 -11.01 -7.01 12.14
N LYS A 111 -10.61 -6.05 12.97
CA LYS A 111 -11.03 -5.88 14.36
C LYS A 111 -11.62 -4.50 14.55
N ASP A 112 -12.77 -4.45 15.21
CA ASP A 112 -13.35 -3.24 15.77
C ASP A 112 -12.99 -3.12 17.27
N GLY A 113 -13.36 -2.02 17.92
CA GLY A 113 -13.20 -1.81 19.36
C GLY A 113 -12.34 -0.62 19.71
N GLU A 114 -11.63 -0.68 20.84
CA GLU A 114 -10.82 0.44 21.37
C GLU A 114 -9.64 0.81 20.47
N CYS A 115 -9.04 -0.16 19.81
CA CYS A 115 -7.98 0.01 18.81
C CYS A 115 -8.37 -0.78 17.56
N PRO A 116 -9.27 -0.23 16.73
CA PRO A 116 -9.72 -0.92 15.53
C PRO A 116 -8.53 -1.09 14.58
N SER A 117 -8.44 -2.25 13.93
CA SER A 117 -7.37 -2.54 12.97
C SER A 117 -7.82 -3.44 11.80
N ILE A 118 -7.13 -3.34 10.66
CA ILE A 118 -7.23 -4.28 9.53
C ILE A 118 -5.82 -4.71 9.13
N THR A 119 -5.60 -6.02 9.00
CA THR A 119 -4.36 -6.59 8.48
C THR A 119 -4.58 -7.21 7.11
N PHE A 120 -3.79 -6.73 6.16
CA PHE A 120 -3.68 -7.25 4.81
C PHE A 120 -2.45 -8.14 4.67
N ARG A 121 -2.54 -9.15 3.80
CA ARG A 121 -1.44 -10.05 3.45
C ARG A 121 -1.32 -10.19 1.94
N TYR A 122 -0.10 -10.09 1.42
CA TYR A 122 0.21 -10.47 0.05
C TYR A 122 1.38 -11.45 0.04
N HIS A 123 1.30 -12.46 -0.83
CA HIS A 123 2.37 -13.44 -1.02
C HIS A 123 2.95 -13.26 -2.42
N SER A 124 4.12 -12.63 -2.47
CA SER A 124 4.86 -12.35 -3.70
C SER A 124 5.80 -13.52 -3.98
N LYS A 125 5.64 -14.16 -5.14
CA LYS A 125 6.36 -15.41 -5.44
C LYS A 125 7.81 -15.18 -5.84
N ASP A 126 8.64 -16.23 -5.75
CA ASP A 126 9.95 -16.25 -6.41
C ASP A 126 9.83 -15.89 -7.90
N GLY A 127 10.65 -14.96 -8.37
CA GLY A 127 10.67 -14.47 -9.75
C GLY A 127 9.60 -13.43 -10.08
N GLU A 128 8.71 -13.07 -9.14
CA GLU A 128 7.70 -12.04 -9.37
C GLU A 128 8.35 -10.69 -9.68
N GLU A 129 7.98 -10.09 -10.82
CA GLU A 129 8.61 -8.87 -11.37
C GLU A 129 10.16 -8.98 -11.50
N GLY A 130 10.71 -10.19 -11.54
CA GLY A 130 12.15 -10.46 -11.64
C GLY A 130 12.91 -10.51 -10.31
N TYR A 131 12.24 -10.35 -9.17
CA TYR A 131 12.88 -10.44 -7.85
C TYR A 131 13.02 -11.90 -7.38
N PRO A 132 14.15 -12.28 -6.77
CA PRO A 132 14.32 -13.62 -6.21
C PRO A 132 13.55 -13.80 -4.90
N GLY A 133 13.13 -15.03 -4.62
CA GLY A 133 12.59 -15.49 -3.35
C GLY A 133 11.10 -15.22 -3.17
N ASP A 134 10.44 -16.12 -2.46
CA ASP A 134 9.10 -15.96 -1.95
C ASP A 134 9.10 -15.02 -0.74
N VAL A 135 8.16 -14.07 -0.73
CA VAL A 135 8.01 -13.09 0.35
C VAL A 135 6.55 -12.99 0.74
N THR A 136 6.26 -13.18 2.03
CA THR A 136 4.97 -12.77 2.59
C THR A 136 5.09 -11.37 3.15
N VAL A 137 4.23 -10.48 2.69
CA VAL A 137 4.14 -9.10 3.17
C VAL A 137 2.83 -8.93 3.94
N ARG A 138 2.90 -8.27 5.08
CA ARG A 138 1.75 -7.86 5.87
C ARG A 138 1.73 -6.35 6.03
N ALA A 139 0.54 -5.79 5.94
CA ALA A 139 0.27 -4.38 6.19
C ALA A 139 -0.89 -4.26 7.17
N THR A 140 -0.63 -3.72 8.36
CA THR A 140 -1.64 -3.53 9.40
C THR A 140 -1.93 -2.05 9.56
N TYR A 141 -3.15 -1.65 9.21
CA TYR A 141 -3.68 -0.33 9.52
C TYR A 141 -4.41 -0.38 10.86
N SER A 142 -4.14 0.58 11.75
CA SER A 142 -4.79 0.69 13.06
C SER A 142 -5.08 2.12 13.45
N LEU A 143 -6.09 2.32 14.30
CA LEU A 143 -6.40 3.62 14.92
C LEU A 143 -6.15 3.55 16.44
N PRO A 144 -4.88 3.55 16.89
CA PRO A 144 -4.55 3.33 18.30
C PRO A 144 -4.93 4.49 19.22
N GLU A 145 -5.13 5.68 18.66
CA GLU A 145 -5.46 6.89 19.38
C GLU A 145 -6.50 7.69 18.60
N ALA A 146 -7.07 8.70 19.24
CA ALA A 146 -8.23 9.44 18.72
C ALA A 146 -8.02 10.02 17.30
N THR A 147 -6.81 10.47 16.95
CA THR A 147 -6.50 11.10 15.66
C THR A 147 -5.23 10.52 15.01
N THR A 148 -4.94 9.25 15.27
CA THR A 148 -3.71 8.59 14.79
C THR A 148 -4.10 7.43 13.86
N LEU A 149 -3.72 7.52 12.58
CA LEU A 149 -3.68 6.37 11.69
C LEU A 149 -2.26 5.80 11.69
N ARG A 150 -2.10 4.54 12.09
CA ARG A 150 -0.83 3.83 12.09
C ARG A 150 -0.82 2.75 11.02
N LEU A 151 0.27 2.66 10.27
CA LEU A 151 0.56 1.57 9.35
C LEU A 151 1.85 0.86 9.78
N ASP A 152 1.73 -0.42 10.13
CA ASP A 152 2.88 -1.32 10.30
C ASP A 152 3.04 -2.20 9.06
N MET A 153 4.24 -2.28 8.51
CA MET A 153 4.57 -3.12 7.36
C MET A 153 5.65 -4.13 7.72
N GLU A 154 5.37 -5.40 7.48
CA GLU A 154 6.30 -6.52 7.72
C GLU A 154 6.49 -7.31 6.42
N ALA A 155 7.73 -7.69 6.12
CA ALA A 155 8.04 -8.59 5.02
C ALA A 155 8.90 -9.75 5.51
N THR A 156 8.43 -10.97 5.28
CA THR A 156 9.10 -12.21 5.67
C THR A 156 9.53 -12.97 4.42
N PRO A 157 10.84 -13.02 4.09
CA PRO A 157 11.36 -13.91 3.05
C PRO A 157 11.33 -15.36 3.52
N HIS A 158 11.05 -16.31 2.63
CA HIS A 158 10.92 -17.73 2.99
C HIS A 158 12.09 -18.60 2.58
N ASP A 159 12.70 -18.33 1.43
CA ASP A 159 13.61 -19.28 0.77
C ASP A 159 14.92 -18.64 0.28
N LYS A 160 14.89 -17.39 -0.19
CA LYS A 160 16.05 -16.67 -0.74
C LYS A 160 16.16 -15.25 -0.19
N ALA A 161 17.39 -14.76 -0.11
CA ALA A 161 17.63 -13.35 0.12
C ALA A 161 17.03 -12.51 -1.02
N THR A 162 16.44 -11.37 -0.69
CA THR A 162 15.79 -10.48 -1.66
C THR A 162 15.79 -9.05 -1.13
N PRO A 163 15.93 -8.03 -1.99
CA PRO A 163 15.76 -6.66 -1.54
C PRO A 163 14.30 -6.38 -1.21
N ILE A 164 14.06 -5.68 -0.10
CA ILE A 164 12.74 -5.18 0.31
C ILE A 164 12.86 -3.71 0.63
N SER A 165 11.97 -2.91 0.05
CA SER A 165 11.72 -1.52 0.45
C SER A 165 10.25 -1.23 0.18
N LEU A 166 9.49 -0.97 1.24
CA LEU A 166 8.06 -0.71 1.16
C LEU A 166 7.80 0.76 1.45
N ALA A 167 6.88 1.36 0.71
CA ALA A 167 6.42 2.72 1.00
C ALA A 167 4.91 2.80 0.80
N GLN A 168 4.29 3.64 1.61
CA GLN A 168 2.89 4.04 1.45
C GLN A 168 2.87 5.36 0.67
N HIS A 169 2.00 5.47 -0.32
CA HIS A 169 2.04 6.56 -1.30
C HIS A 169 0.76 7.42 -1.28
N THR A 170 0.27 7.76 -0.07
CA THR A 170 -0.85 8.68 0.11
C THR A 170 -0.42 10.11 -0.20
N PRO A 171 -1.04 10.77 -1.19
CA PRO A 171 -0.98 12.22 -1.29
C PRO A 171 -1.93 12.87 -0.26
N GLU A 172 -1.41 13.81 0.51
CA GLU A 172 -2.21 14.63 1.42
C GLU A 172 -3.01 15.67 0.63
N ALA A 173 -4.30 15.80 0.95
CA ALA A 173 -5.22 16.79 0.40
C ALA A 173 -5.34 17.99 1.35
N THR A 174 -4.21 18.57 1.80
CA THR A 174 -4.29 19.67 2.76
C THR A 174 -4.59 20.99 2.03
N THR A 175 -5.87 21.31 1.86
CA THR A 175 -6.27 22.71 1.69
C THR A 175 -6.43 23.31 3.08
N LEU A 176 -5.34 23.79 3.68
CA LEU A 176 -5.43 24.68 4.84
C LEU A 176 -6.04 25.99 4.33
N VAL A 177 -7.36 26.13 4.42
CA VAL A 177 -7.98 27.45 4.38
C VAL A 177 -7.62 28.11 5.70
N THR A 178 -6.51 28.85 5.71
CA THR A 178 -6.26 29.83 6.76
C THR A 178 -7.27 30.95 6.58
N SER A 179 -8.29 31.00 7.41
CA SER A 179 -9.12 32.19 7.64
C SER A 179 -8.86 32.73 9.03
#